data_AF-M1K2Y1-F1
#
_entry.id   AF-M1K2Y1-F1
#
_cell.length_a   1.000
_cell.length_b   1.000
_cell.length_c   1.000
_cell.angle_alpha   90.00
_cell.angle_beta   90.00
_cell.angle_gamma   90.00
#
_symmetry.space_group_name_H-M   'P 1'
#
loop_
_entity.id
_entity.type
_entity.pdbx_description
1 polymer ?
#
loop_
_entity_poly.entity_id
_entity_poly.type
_entity_poly.pdbx_seq_one_letter_code
_entity_poly.pdbx_strand_id
1 'polypeptide(L)'
;MEEKFKGTLSGKLRACLGCSQIKTLNGFRKDGCENCPMLNMKGNVTNVSECTSSKFKGVVALLQPSNSWVGKWQRIGEFRKGLYAMVVEGALSEDFIKDLEQHGRIYYERTESFTL
;
A
#
# COMPACT_ATOMS: atom_id res chain seq x y z
N MET A 1 26.02 -0.96 8.39
CA MET A 1 24.96 -0.47 9.30
C MET A 1 23.74 -1.33 9.02
N GLU A 2 23.58 -2.43 9.77
CA GLU A 2 22.44 -3.34 9.59
C GLU A 2 21.22 -2.74 10.27
N GLU A 3 20.25 -2.28 9.46
CA GLU A 3 18.93 -1.96 9.98
C GLU A 3 18.26 -3.26 10.42
N LYS A 4 18.28 -3.52 11.74
CA LYS A 4 17.53 -4.62 12.34
C LYS A 4 16.05 -4.45 12.03
N PHE A 5 15.47 -5.39 11.29
CA PHE A 5 14.05 -5.47 11.01
C PHE A 5 13.28 -5.75 12.30
N LYS A 6 12.98 -4.70 13.08
CA LYS A 6 12.13 -4.76 14.27
C LYS A 6 10.67 -4.79 13.83
N GLY A 7 10.17 -5.95 13.44
CA GLY A 7 8.78 -6.10 13.04
C GLY A 7 8.26 -7.50 13.23
N THR A 8 7.78 -7.82 14.43
CA THR A 8 6.86 -8.95 14.61
C THR A 8 5.57 -8.62 13.86
N LEU A 9 5.07 -9.49 12.98
CA LEU A 9 3.78 -9.33 12.25
C LEU A 9 2.54 -9.39 13.18
N SER A 10 2.72 -9.16 14.48
CA SER A 10 1.73 -9.33 15.56
C SER A 10 0.72 -8.17 15.69
N GLY A 11 0.74 -7.18 14.79
CA GLY A 11 -0.26 -6.11 14.73
C GLY A 11 -1.34 -6.38 13.68
N LYS A 12 -2.53 -5.76 13.82
CA LYS A 12 -3.56 -5.76 12.76
C LYS A 12 -2.99 -5.12 11.49
N LEU A 13 -2.49 -5.97 10.58
CA LEU A 13 -1.95 -5.55 9.29
C LEU A 13 -3.08 -5.05 8.40
N ARG A 14 -2.73 -4.07 7.58
CA ARG A 14 -3.62 -3.48 6.59
C ARG A 14 -2.83 -3.25 5.32
N ALA A 15 -3.50 -3.30 4.17
CA ALA A 15 -2.93 -2.96 2.88
C ALA A 15 -3.56 -1.65 2.38
N CYS A 16 -2.74 -0.74 1.87
CA CYS A 16 -3.20 0.50 1.25
C CYS A 16 -4.00 0.21 -0.02
N LEU A 17 -5.20 0.77 -0.15
CA LEU A 17 -6.05 0.57 -1.31
C LEU A 17 -5.48 1.22 -2.58
N GLY A 18 -4.67 2.29 -2.44
CA GLY A 18 -4.03 2.95 -3.59
C GLY A 18 -2.77 2.24 -4.12
N CYS A 19 -1.95 1.65 -3.24
CA CYS A 19 -0.62 1.12 -3.63
C CYS A 19 -0.27 -0.29 -3.14
N SER A 20 -1.19 -0.97 -2.45
CA SER A 20 -1.00 -2.25 -1.76
C SER A 20 0.11 -2.37 -0.71
N GLN A 21 0.80 -1.28 -0.33
CA GLN A 21 1.77 -1.31 0.77
C GLN A 21 1.11 -1.88 2.04
N ILE A 22 1.80 -2.78 2.73
CA ILE A 22 1.36 -3.40 3.98
C ILE A 22 2.10 -2.78 5.15
N LYS A 23 1.33 -2.28 6.12
CA LYS A 23 1.83 -1.82 7.43
C LYS A 23 0.81 -2.22 8.50
N THR A 24 1.18 -2.05 9.77
CA THR A 24 0.18 -2.07 10.85
C THR A 24 -0.67 -0.81 10.78
N LEU A 25 -1.88 -0.84 11.36
CA LEU A 25 -2.72 0.36 11.54
C LEU A 25 -1.91 1.51 12.17
N ASN A 26 -1.13 1.23 13.21
CA ASN A 26 -0.29 2.22 13.87
C ASN A 26 0.85 2.73 12.96
N GLY A 27 1.41 1.89 12.10
CA GLY A 27 2.40 2.30 11.11
C GLY A 27 1.83 3.32 10.12
N PHE A 28 0.63 3.06 9.58
CA PHE A 28 -0.04 4.02 8.71
C PHE A 28 -0.43 5.31 9.44
N ARG A 29 -0.94 5.21 10.67
CA ARG A 29 -1.27 6.40 11.47
C ARG A 29 -0.03 7.25 11.77
N LYS A 30 1.08 6.62 12.12
CA LYS A 30 2.30 7.32 12.55
C LYS A 30 3.03 7.97 11.38
N ASP A 31 3.23 7.22 10.30
CA ASP A 31 4.13 7.60 9.21
C ASP A 31 3.40 7.86 7.89
N GLY A 32 2.12 7.50 7.79
CA GLY A 32 1.38 7.51 6.53
C GLY A 32 1.77 6.36 5.60
N CYS A 33 1.16 6.38 4.41
CA CYS A 33 1.60 5.54 3.29
C CYS A 33 2.76 6.25 2.57
N GLU A 34 3.87 5.55 2.37
CA GLU A 34 5.06 6.13 1.74
C GLU A 34 4.86 6.40 0.25
N ASN A 35 3.96 5.65 -0.39
CA ASN A 35 3.67 5.81 -1.80
C ASN A 35 2.43 6.67 -2.05
N CYS A 36 1.60 6.93 -1.03
CA CYS A 36 0.34 7.66 -1.19
C CYS A 36 0.22 8.79 -0.16
N PRO A 37 1.12 9.79 -0.18
CA PRO A 37 1.09 10.90 0.79
C PRO A 37 -0.20 11.73 0.69
N MET A 38 -0.77 11.87 -0.50
CA MET A 38 -2.03 12.58 -0.77
C MET A 38 -3.26 12.00 -0.06
N LEU A 39 -3.21 10.73 0.37
CA LEU A 39 -4.31 10.12 1.14
C LEU A 39 -4.36 10.61 2.61
N ASN A 40 -3.39 11.44 3.03
CA ASN A 40 -3.40 12.16 4.30
C ASN A 40 -3.64 11.28 5.54
N MET A 41 -3.10 10.06 5.55
CA MET A 41 -3.24 9.09 6.64
C MET A 41 -2.45 9.43 7.91
N LYS A 42 -1.38 10.24 7.79
CA LYS A 42 -0.51 10.56 8.92
C LYS A 42 -1.26 11.41 9.94
N GLY A 43 -1.35 10.92 11.18
CA GLY A 43 -2.11 11.53 12.25
C GLY A 43 -3.64 11.35 12.16
N ASN A 44 -4.16 10.86 11.03
CA ASN A 44 -5.59 10.78 10.76
C ASN A 44 -6.06 9.31 10.69
N VAL A 45 -6.65 8.82 11.78
CA VAL A 45 -7.11 7.43 11.90
C VAL A 45 -8.30 7.12 10.97
N THR A 46 -9.16 8.11 10.73
CA THR A 46 -10.30 7.96 9.80
C THR A 46 -9.80 7.65 8.40
N ASN A 47 -8.88 8.47 7.87
CA ASN A 47 -8.27 8.22 6.57
C ASN A 47 -7.52 6.88 6.53
N VAL A 48 -6.83 6.47 7.62
CA VAL A 48 -6.23 5.13 7.67
C VAL A 48 -7.29 4.05 7.49
N SER A 49 -8.44 4.17 8.15
CA SER A 49 -9.52 3.19 8.05
C SER A 49 -10.14 3.15 6.65
N GLU A 50 -10.35 4.30 6.03
CA GLU A 50 -10.99 4.44 4.72
C GLU A 50 -10.06 4.12 3.55
N CYS A 51 -8.76 4.40 3.68
CA CYS A 51 -7.78 4.21 2.61
C CYS A 51 -7.04 2.86 2.68
N THR A 52 -7.34 2.02 3.66
CA THR A 52 -6.65 0.72 3.84
C THR A 52 -7.62 -0.40 4.23
N SER A 53 -7.30 -1.63 3.83
CA SER A 53 -8.10 -2.82 4.14
C SER A 53 -7.31 -3.83 4.96
N SER A 54 -7.94 -4.44 5.97
CA SER A 54 -7.37 -5.60 6.69
C SER A 54 -7.57 -6.92 5.95
N LYS A 55 -8.32 -6.91 4.84
CA LYS A 55 -8.59 -8.09 4.01
C LYS A 55 -7.73 -8.02 2.75
N PHE A 56 -6.64 -8.77 2.74
CA PHE A 56 -5.74 -8.86 1.59
C PHE A 56 -5.17 -10.29 1.50
N LYS A 57 -4.70 -10.67 0.32
CA LYS A 57 -4.12 -12.00 0.05
C LYS A 57 -2.79 -11.87 -0.67
N GLY A 58 -1.88 -12.79 -0.37
CA GLY A 58 -0.52 -12.81 -0.90
C GLY A 58 0.33 -11.66 -0.33
N VAL A 59 1.59 -11.95 -0.02
CA VAL A 59 2.54 -10.93 0.46
C VAL A 59 3.78 -10.97 -0.41
N VAL A 60 4.17 -9.81 -0.91
CA VAL A 60 5.39 -9.59 -1.69
C VAL A 60 6.33 -8.74 -0.84
N ALA A 61 7.52 -9.27 -0.55
CA ALA A 61 8.62 -8.47 -0.02
C ALA A 61 9.39 -7.85 -1.20
N LEU A 62 9.13 -6.57 -1.48
CA LEU A 62 9.76 -5.85 -2.57
C LEU A 62 11.06 -5.19 -2.09
N LEU A 63 12.20 -5.78 -2.45
CA LEU A 63 13.53 -5.30 -2.05
C LEU A 63 14.18 -4.39 -3.10
N GLN A 64 14.02 -4.70 -4.39
CA GLN A 64 14.56 -3.95 -5.52
C GLN A 64 13.43 -3.63 -6.53
N PRO A 65 12.65 -2.56 -6.29
CA PRO A 65 11.45 -2.24 -7.07
C PRO A 65 11.67 -2.19 -8.59
N SER A 66 12.66 -1.42 -9.03
CA SER A 66 12.93 -1.16 -10.46
C SER A 66 13.50 -2.36 -11.22
N ASN A 67 14.01 -3.38 -10.53
CA ASN A 67 14.61 -4.58 -11.13
C ASN A 67 13.80 -5.85 -10.83
N SER A 68 12.55 -5.70 -10.35
CA SER A 68 11.71 -6.84 -9.98
C SER A 68 10.64 -7.06 -11.04
N TRP A 69 10.66 -8.24 -11.69
CA TRP A 69 9.57 -8.66 -12.57
C TRP A 69 8.24 -8.73 -11.80
N VAL A 70 8.24 -9.25 -10.57
CA VAL A 70 7.06 -9.27 -9.69
C VAL A 70 6.59 -7.83 -9.41
N GLY A 71 7.52 -6.91 -9.17
CA GLY A 71 7.23 -5.49 -8.97
C GLY A 71 6.56 -4.85 -10.19
N LYS A 72 7.08 -5.12 -11.39
CA LYS A 72 6.48 -4.69 -12.66
C LYS A 72 5.07 -5.28 -12.83
N TRP A 73 4.93 -6.59 -12.64
CA TRP A 73 3.65 -7.30 -12.78
C TRP A 73 2.57 -6.77 -11.83
N GLN A 74 2.95 -6.50 -10.58
CA GLN A 74 2.04 -5.98 -9.55
C GLN A 74 1.85 -4.45 -9.61
N ARG A 75 2.43 -3.76 -10.61
CA ARG A 75 2.41 -2.29 -10.75
C ARG A 75 2.91 -1.57 -9.49
N ILE A 76 3.95 -2.13 -8.87
CA ILE A 76 4.63 -1.60 -7.68
C ILE A 76 6.13 -1.36 -7.92
N GLY A 77 6.60 -1.49 -9.17
CA GLY A 77 8.02 -1.35 -9.53
C GLY A 77 8.60 0.05 -9.31
N GLU A 78 7.77 1.08 -9.21
CA GLU A 78 8.16 2.46 -8.92
C GLU A 78 7.95 2.85 -7.45
N PHE A 79 7.44 1.94 -6.63
CA PHE A 79 7.15 2.19 -5.22
C PHE A 79 8.36 1.95 -4.32
N ARG A 80 8.26 2.38 -3.05
CA ARG A 80 9.33 2.20 -2.07
C ARG A 80 9.53 0.72 -1.72
N LYS A 81 10.74 0.34 -1.30
CA LYS A 81 11.01 -0.99 -0.74
C LYS A 81 10.05 -1.27 0.43
N GLY A 82 9.54 -2.49 0.56
CA GLY A 82 8.60 -2.81 1.63
C GLY A 82 7.76 -4.07 1.36
N LEU A 83 6.78 -4.30 2.23
CA LEU A 83 5.79 -5.37 2.05
C LEU A 83 4.59 -4.84 1.25
N TYR A 84 4.11 -5.64 0.30
CA TYR A 84 2.96 -5.32 -0.54
C TYR A 84 2.01 -6.51 -0.61
N ALA A 85 0.71 -6.24 -0.70
CA ALA A 85 -0.28 -7.28 -0.98
C ALA A 85 -0.38 -7.54 -2.49
N MET A 86 -0.66 -8.80 -2.86
CA MET A 86 -0.99 -9.13 -4.25
C MET A 86 -2.42 -8.72 -4.60
N VAL A 87 -3.34 -8.93 -3.65
CA VAL A 87 -4.77 -8.60 -3.80
C VAL A 87 -5.25 -7.93 -2.52
N VAL A 88 -6.05 -6.87 -2.65
CA VAL A 88 -6.64 -6.10 -1.54
C VAL A 88 -8.14 -5.98 -1.77
N GLU A 89 -8.95 -6.43 -0.82
CA GLU A 89 -10.41 -6.29 -0.89
C GLU A 89 -10.81 -4.86 -0.49
N GLY A 90 -11.61 -4.21 -1.35
CA GLY A 90 -12.08 -2.84 -1.19
C GLY A 90 -11.59 -1.93 -2.32
N ALA A 91 -12.15 -0.72 -2.37
CA ALA A 91 -11.77 0.33 -3.30
C ALA A 91 -11.71 1.68 -2.57
N LEU A 92 -10.91 2.61 -3.09
CA LEU A 92 -10.92 4.00 -2.62
C LEU A 92 -12.24 4.68 -3.02
N SER A 93 -12.68 5.66 -2.24
CA SER A 93 -13.77 6.55 -2.64
C SER A 93 -13.34 7.42 -3.82
N GLU A 94 -14.32 7.94 -4.57
CA GLU A 94 -14.05 8.81 -5.72
C GLU A 94 -13.21 10.03 -5.36
N ASP A 95 -13.39 10.60 -4.17
CA ASP A 95 -12.62 11.77 -3.73
C ASP A 95 -11.15 11.43 -3.53
N PHE A 96 -10.84 10.29 -2.90
CA PHE A 96 -9.45 9.83 -2.78
C PHE A 96 -8.84 9.41 -4.12
N ILE A 97 -9.64 8.92 -5.06
CA ILE A 97 -9.18 8.63 -6.43
C ILE A 97 -8.83 9.94 -7.14
N LYS A 98 -9.69 10.96 -7.07
CA LYS A 98 -9.40 12.29 -7.62
C LYS A 98 -8.13 12.88 -7.02
N ASP A 99 -7.94 12.77 -5.70
CA ASP A 99 -6.72 13.23 -5.03
C ASP A 99 -5.47 12.52 -5.56
N LEU A 100 -5.52 11.21 -5.83
CA LEU A 100 -4.41 10.48 -6.44
C LEU A 100 -4.10 10.98 -7.85
N GLU A 101 -5.12 11.11 -8.69
CA GLU A 101 -4.98 11.46 -10.10
C GLU A 101 -4.49 12.89 -10.29
N GLN A 102 -4.95 13.84 -9.46
CA GLN A 102 -4.45 15.22 -9.44
C GLN A 102 -2.95 15.31 -9.12
N HIS A 103 -2.42 14.32 -8.40
CA HIS A 103 -1.00 14.19 -8.09
C HIS A 103 -0.25 13.28 -9.09
N GLY A 104 -0.83 13.05 -10.27
CA GLY A 104 -0.21 12.29 -11.36
C GLY A 104 -0.16 10.77 -11.13
N ARG A 105 -0.99 10.24 -10.21
CA ARG A 105 -1.05 8.81 -9.89
C ARG A 105 -2.33 8.19 -10.41
N ILE A 106 -2.19 7.31 -11.41
CA ILE A 106 -3.32 6.51 -11.91
C ILE A 106 -3.75 5.53 -10.81
N TYR A 107 -5.04 5.52 -10.51
CA TYR A 107 -5.64 4.54 -9.62
C TYR A 107 -5.88 3.22 -10.37
N TYR A 108 -5.47 2.11 -9.75
CA TYR A 108 -5.78 0.78 -10.23
C TYR A 108 -6.44 0.02 -9.09
N GLU A 109 -7.62 -0.53 -9.34
CA GLU A 109 -8.24 -1.47 -8.41
C GLU A 109 -7.33 -2.68 -8.19
N ARG A 110 -7.30 -3.15 -6.95
CA ARG A 110 -6.41 -4.23 -6.49
C ARG A 110 -7.19 -5.45 -6.00
N THR A 111 -8.47 -5.51 -6.31
CA THR A 111 -9.45 -6.52 -5.87
C THR A 111 -9.23 -7.88 -6.53
N GLU A 112 -8.57 -7.89 -7.69
CA GLU A 112 -8.25 -9.11 -8.44
C GLU A 112 -6.76 -9.16 -8.78
N SER A 113 -6.24 -10.39 -8.90
CA SER A 113 -4.91 -10.59 -9.46
C SER A 113 -4.94 -10.23 -10.94
N PHE A 114 -3.92 -9.52 -11.42
CA PHE A 114 -3.81 -9.19 -12.83
C PHE A 114 -3.85 -10.44 -13.71
N THR A 115 -4.82 -10.51 -14.62
CA THR A 115 -4.97 -11.54 -15.66
C THR A 115 -4.53 -10.97 -17.01
N LEU A 116 -3.87 -11.80 -17.83
CA LEU A 116 -3.50 -11.46 -19.22
C LEU A 116 -4.70 -11.50 -20.16
#